data_AF-A0A1G1EUF6-F1
#
_entry.id   AF-A0A1G1EUF6-F1
#
_cell.length_a   1.000
_cell.length_b   1.000
_cell.length_c   1.000
_cell.angle_alpha   90.00
_cell.angle_beta   90.00
_cell.angle_gamma   90.00
#
_symmetry.space_group_name_H-M   'P 1'
#
loop_
_entity.id
_entity.type
_entity.pdbx_description
1 polymer ?
#
loop_
_entity_poly.entity_id
_entity_poly.type
_entity_poly.pdbx_seq_one_letter_code
_entity_poly.pdbx_strand_id
1 'polypeptide(L)'
;MSFNNTAYTMRKKGHISKGLLIVLSACCALFVAYYFAGPVIASEDKLKKADEYFGKKSYIKAREFYREVFLEGKKGPLSERALFGMGKADYYLQNYYEAWQNIKRFVSSAPDSEHINEANLFLGYTALHLQKFKEAEQYFDMVVEPLKDRASVGKAELALKFWDLKKAENLLAGVGKKTMETDPRALYVRAMINSGKGFHKEAVEIINKIPSSVLKEQDIRAEKAWILFYARKTRDAEMLTKSIIDGPASRVEKLKSKRILLMIYESADKIDDALKLRIELLPYEPGDDSKMKIVALYDKKENVEGALRYLTYVKDKKIKSAEMEKRLKTIMNSGDPKAIEYLSRFSWHIAEDSPFFMDVSRYLIANGKKAEGMGLLRKAARSNPKGEAALYLSELLMAEGRYPEAKKFLEPIMADARYAPRAAPMIAEIMEREGKYNAAIDYLLNIVKTAKDYRPAAKLGDLYYKKGDKSGALKYYVIAADRGDGLSSLKAGDIFYISNDYAKAKLYYKKALDRDIKDPKSLQWVYYQYGKLTKNDEYLKKAVSGGGDVATAASALILERN
;
A
#
# COMPACT_ATOMS: atom_id res chain seq x y z
N MET A 1 -41.73 -61.81 29.01
CA MET A 1 -42.97 -62.42 29.53
C MET A 1 -43.71 -63.07 28.37
N SER A 2 -44.23 -64.29 28.59
CA SER A 2 -45.28 -64.99 27.84
C SER A 2 -45.23 -65.09 26.29
N PHE A 3 -45.08 -66.31 25.80
CA PHE A 3 -45.56 -66.79 24.50
C PHE A 3 -46.61 -67.91 24.76
N ASN A 4 -47.39 -68.27 23.73
CA ASN A 4 -48.60 -69.13 23.75
C ASN A 4 -49.86 -68.36 24.24
N ASN A 5 -51.09 -68.60 23.74
CA ASN A 5 -51.65 -69.65 22.88
C ASN A 5 -52.83 -69.03 22.05
N THR A 6 -53.52 -69.62 21.05
CA THR A 6 -53.68 -71.00 20.53
C THR A 6 -54.07 -70.96 19.03
N ALA A 7 -54.22 -72.11 18.36
CA ALA A 7 -54.67 -72.24 16.96
C ALA A 7 -56.21 -72.31 16.80
N TYR A 8 -56.73 -72.02 15.60
CA TYR A 8 -57.96 -72.64 15.08
C TYR A 8 -57.91 -72.86 13.56
N THR A 9 -58.24 -74.08 13.14
CA THR A 9 -58.21 -74.54 11.75
C THR A 9 -59.55 -74.32 11.04
N MET A 10 -59.52 -73.84 9.79
CA MET A 10 -60.61 -74.03 8.81
C MET A 10 -60.01 -74.31 7.43
N ARG A 11 -60.51 -75.35 6.76
CA ARG A 11 -59.90 -75.96 5.57
C ARG A 11 -60.96 -76.18 4.50
N LYS A 12 -60.94 -75.42 3.38
CA LYS A 12 -61.21 -75.93 2.01
C LYS A 12 -61.29 -74.83 0.93
N LYS A 13 -60.65 -75.16 -0.21
CA LYS A 13 -61.08 -74.94 -1.60
C LYS A 13 -61.48 -73.51 -2.04
N GLY A 14 -60.49 -72.77 -2.52
CA GLY A 14 -60.63 -71.99 -3.75
C GLY A 14 -59.65 -72.52 -4.80
N HIS A 15 -60.10 -73.30 -5.79
CA HIS A 15 -59.27 -73.57 -6.97
C HIS A 15 -59.25 -72.31 -7.83
N ILE A 16 -58.26 -71.45 -7.61
CA ILE A 16 -57.94 -70.35 -8.53
C ILE A 16 -57.69 -70.98 -9.89
N SER A 17 -58.51 -70.63 -10.90
CA SER A 17 -58.34 -71.18 -12.23
C SER A 17 -56.98 -70.76 -12.79
N LYS A 18 -56.33 -71.63 -13.59
CA LYS A 18 -55.04 -71.28 -14.22
C LYS A 18 -55.12 -69.95 -14.99
N GLY A 19 -56.28 -69.65 -15.60
CA GLY A 19 -56.56 -68.36 -16.24
C GLY A 19 -56.50 -67.17 -15.28
N LEU A 20 -57.15 -67.23 -14.11
CA LEU A 20 -57.12 -66.12 -13.15
C LEU A 20 -55.73 -65.88 -12.56
N LEU A 21 -54.94 -66.95 -12.37
CA LEU A 21 -53.54 -66.88 -11.94
C LEU A 21 -52.63 -66.25 -13.00
N ILE A 22 -52.86 -66.54 -14.29
CA ILE A 22 -52.17 -65.89 -15.41
C ILE A 22 -52.53 -64.41 -15.51
N VAL A 23 -53.82 -64.05 -15.36
CA VAL A 23 -54.26 -62.64 -15.37
C VAL A 23 -53.68 -61.85 -14.20
N LEU A 24 -53.67 -62.42 -12.98
CA LEU A 24 -53.02 -61.77 -11.83
C LEU A 24 -51.51 -61.63 -12.01
N SER A 25 -50.83 -62.63 -12.60
CA SER A 25 -49.41 -62.54 -12.95
C SER A 25 -49.15 -61.46 -14.00
N ALA A 26 -49.96 -61.37 -15.05
CA ALA A 26 -49.87 -60.35 -16.09
C ALA A 26 -50.16 -58.94 -15.54
N CYS A 27 -51.17 -58.79 -14.68
CA CYS A 27 -51.46 -57.52 -14.01
C CYS A 27 -50.33 -57.11 -13.05
N CYS A 28 -49.74 -58.04 -12.28
CA CYS A 28 -48.55 -57.74 -11.48
C CYS A 28 -47.34 -57.38 -12.35
N ALA A 29 -47.11 -58.07 -13.46
CA ALA A 29 -46.03 -57.75 -14.40
C ALA A 29 -46.23 -56.37 -15.04
N LEU A 30 -47.46 -56.03 -15.45
CA LEU A 30 -47.82 -54.70 -15.97
C LEU A 30 -47.73 -53.62 -14.89
N PHE A 31 -48.12 -53.90 -13.64
CA PHE A 31 -48.04 -52.95 -12.54
C PHE A 31 -46.58 -52.70 -12.13
N VAL A 32 -45.75 -53.74 -12.05
CA VAL A 32 -44.30 -53.62 -11.82
C VAL A 32 -43.62 -52.91 -13.00
N ALA A 33 -43.96 -53.25 -14.25
CA ALA A 33 -43.45 -52.53 -15.41
C ALA A 33 -43.85 -51.05 -15.39
N TYR A 34 -45.09 -50.73 -15.06
CA TYR A 34 -45.55 -49.34 -14.96
C TYR A 34 -44.84 -48.57 -13.83
N TYR A 35 -44.72 -49.16 -12.64
CA TYR A 35 -44.13 -48.50 -11.47
C TYR A 35 -42.60 -48.36 -11.55
N PHE A 36 -41.90 -49.27 -12.23
CA PHE A 36 -40.44 -49.23 -12.38
C PHE A 36 -39.96 -48.64 -13.71
N ALA A 37 -40.68 -48.83 -14.83
CA ALA A 37 -40.30 -48.25 -16.12
C ALA A 37 -40.88 -46.83 -16.34
N GLY A 38 -42.06 -46.51 -15.80
CA GLY A 38 -42.67 -45.18 -15.95
C GLY A 38 -41.75 -44.01 -15.55
N PRO A 39 -41.13 -44.03 -14.36
CA PRO A 39 -40.16 -43.01 -13.95
C PRO A 39 -38.89 -42.97 -14.81
N VAL A 40 -38.45 -44.11 -15.36
CA VAL A 40 -37.27 -44.21 -16.22
C VAL A 40 -37.55 -43.61 -17.59
N ILE A 41 -38.70 -43.92 -18.20
CA ILE A 41 -39.16 -43.35 -19.47
C ILE A 41 -39.34 -41.83 -19.34
N ALA A 42 -39.97 -41.36 -18.27
CA ALA A 42 -40.11 -39.93 -17.99
C ALA A 42 -38.74 -39.23 -17.84
N SER A 43 -37.77 -39.87 -17.18
CA SER A 43 -36.40 -39.36 -17.06
C SER A 43 -35.68 -39.30 -18.40
N GLU A 44 -35.88 -40.29 -19.28
CA GLU A 44 -35.30 -40.31 -20.62
C GLU A 44 -35.88 -39.21 -21.52
N ASP A 45 -37.19 -38.98 -21.47
CA ASP A 45 -37.85 -37.89 -22.21
C ASP A 45 -37.44 -36.50 -21.72
N LYS A 46 -37.24 -36.32 -20.40
CA LYS A 46 -36.64 -35.10 -19.84
C LYS A 46 -35.20 -34.93 -20.28
N LEU A 47 -34.40 -36.00 -20.35
CA LEU A 47 -33.02 -35.95 -20.81
C LEU A 47 -32.94 -35.55 -22.31
N LYS A 48 -33.81 -36.11 -23.15
CA LYS A 48 -33.97 -35.71 -24.56
C LYS A 48 -34.32 -34.23 -24.71
N LYS A 49 -35.26 -33.71 -23.88
CA LYS A 49 -35.60 -32.28 -23.85
C LYS A 49 -34.42 -31.42 -23.39
N ALA A 50 -33.63 -31.88 -22.42
CA ALA A 50 -32.43 -31.20 -21.98
C ALA A 50 -31.39 -31.09 -23.11
N ASP A 51 -31.12 -32.21 -23.79
CA ASP A 51 -30.23 -32.28 -24.96
C ASP A 51 -30.74 -31.40 -26.13
N GLU A 52 -32.06 -31.34 -26.36
CA GLU A 52 -32.69 -30.45 -27.35
C GLU A 52 -32.52 -28.96 -27.00
N TYR A 53 -32.80 -28.56 -25.75
CA TYR A 53 -32.56 -27.19 -25.29
C TYR A 53 -31.08 -26.83 -25.33
N PHE A 54 -30.19 -27.79 -25.06
CA PHE A 54 -28.74 -27.62 -25.15
C PHE A 54 -28.31 -27.37 -26.60
N GLY A 55 -28.82 -28.16 -27.56
CA GLY A 55 -28.60 -27.96 -28.99
C GLY A 55 -29.13 -26.62 -29.50
N LYS A 56 -30.25 -26.15 -28.94
CA LYS A 56 -30.81 -24.79 -29.15
C LYS A 56 -30.07 -23.69 -28.38
N LYS A 57 -28.91 -23.98 -27.77
CA LYS A 57 -28.09 -23.07 -26.94
C LYS A 57 -28.85 -22.41 -25.78
N SER A 58 -29.97 -22.98 -25.38
CA SER A 58 -30.83 -22.53 -24.28
C SER A 58 -30.34 -23.10 -22.96
N TYR A 59 -29.07 -22.83 -22.62
CA TYR A 59 -28.33 -23.53 -21.56
C TYR A 59 -28.98 -23.44 -20.17
N ILE A 60 -29.72 -22.37 -19.86
CA ILE A 60 -30.49 -22.24 -18.61
C ILE A 60 -31.55 -23.36 -18.53
N LYS A 61 -32.41 -23.48 -19.56
CA LYS A 61 -33.46 -24.50 -19.64
C LYS A 61 -32.86 -25.91 -19.72
N ALA A 62 -31.78 -26.09 -20.49
CA ALA A 62 -31.08 -27.37 -20.56
C ALA A 62 -30.62 -27.83 -19.16
N ARG A 63 -29.98 -26.93 -18.40
CA ARG A 63 -29.53 -27.19 -17.03
C ARG A 63 -30.68 -27.50 -16.07
N GLU A 64 -31.83 -26.84 -16.23
CA GLU A 64 -33.04 -27.12 -15.44
C GLU A 64 -33.54 -28.56 -15.68
N PHE A 65 -33.74 -28.97 -16.94
CA PHE A 65 -34.15 -30.33 -17.27
C PHE A 65 -33.10 -31.39 -16.87
N TYR A 66 -31.81 -31.15 -17.10
CA TYR A 66 -30.76 -32.05 -16.59
C TYR A 66 -30.80 -32.16 -15.06
N ARG A 67 -31.06 -31.06 -14.33
CA ARG A 67 -31.17 -31.08 -12.87
C ARG A 67 -32.36 -31.91 -12.40
N GLU A 68 -33.51 -31.83 -13.06
CA GLU A 68 -34.66 -32.68 -12.76
C GLU A 68 -34.29 -34.17 -12.90
N VAL A 69 -33.73 -34.58 -14.05
CA VAL A 69 -33.30 -35.97 -14.29
C VAL A 69 -32.27 -36.44 -13.24
N PHE A 70 -31.34 -35.57 -12.86
CA PHE A 70 -30.34 -35.89 -11.83
C PHE A 70 -30.94 -36.08 -10.44
N LEU A 71 -31.99 -35.32 -10.08
CA LEU A 71 -32.66 -35.40 -8.78
C LEU A 71 -33.69 -36.53 -8.69
N GLU A 72 -34.35 -36.86 -9.80
CA GLU A 72 -35.34 -37.95 -9.89
C GLU A 72 -34.66 -39.33 -10.05
N GLY A 73 -33.49 -39.37 -10.68
CA GLY A 73 -32.74 -40.59 -10.94
C GLY A 73 -32.06 -41.19 -9.71
N LYS A 74 -32.28 -42.50 -9.50
CA LYS A 74 -31.32 -43.33 -8.74
C LYS A 74 -29.98 -43.39 -9.51
N LYS A 75 -28.88 -43.70 -8.83
CA LYS A 75 -27.54 -43.86 -9.45
C LYS A 75 -27.62 -44.76 -10.70
N GLY A 76 -27.03 -44.32 -11.80
CA GLY A 76 -26.99 -45.04 -13.07
C GLY A 76 -26.91 -44.10 -14.29
N PRO A 77 -26.89 -44.65 -15.52
CA PRO A 77 -26.47 -43.93 -16.72
C PRO A 77 -27.26 -42.65 -17.05
N LEU A 78 -28.57 -42.61 -16.79
CA LEU A 78 -29.38 -41.40 -17.00
C LEU A 78 -29.00 -40.26 -16.05
N SER A 79 -28.75 -40.58 -14.77
CA SER A 79 -28.30 -39.62 -13.76
C SER A 79 -26.88 -39.13 -14.06
N GLU A 80 -26.00 -40.01 -14.55
CA GLU A 80 -24.63 -39.68 -14.95
C GLU A 80 -24.59 -38.76 -16.18
N ARG A 81 -25.34 -39.10 -17.24
CA ARG A 81 -25.50 -38.24 -18.42
C ARG A 81 -26.09 -36.88 -18.06
N ALA A 82 -27.09 -36.86 -17.17
CA ALA A 82 -27.68 -35.62 -16.68
C ALA A 82 -26.68 -34.76 -15.90
N LEU A 83 -25.91 -35.35 -14.98
CA LEU A 83 -24.87 -34.63 -14.22
C LEU A 83 -23.80 -34.02 -15.14
N PHE A 84 -23.36 -34.76 -16.16
CA PHE A 84 -22.43 -34.24 -17.15
C PHE A 84 -23.06 -33.14 -18.02
N GLY A 85 -24.32 -33.32 -18.44
CA GLY A 85 -25.11 -32.31 -19.15
C GLY A 85 -25.27 -31.01 -18.36
N MET A 86 -25.57 -31.08 -17.06
CA MET A 86 -25.57 -29.93 -16.14
C MET A 86 -24.20 -29.23 -16.16
N GLY A 87 -23.12 -29.99 -16.03
CA GLY A 87 -21.75 -29.47 -16.03
C GLY A 87 -21.38 -28.75 -17.34
N LYS A 88 -21.73 -29.34 -18.50
CA LYS A 88 -21.55 -28.67 -19.81
C LYS A 88 -22.40 -27.41 -19.92
N ALA A 89 -23.65 -27.44 -19.45
CA ALA A 89 -24.54 -26.27 -19.47
C ALA A 89 -24.00 -25.14 -18.58
N ASP A 90 -23.53 -25.45 -17.37
CA ASP A 90 -22.87 -24.47 -16.48
C ASP A 90 -21.60 -23.87 -17.12
N TYR A 91 -20.80 -24.66 -17.82
CA TYR A 91 -19.62 -24.16 -18.53
C TYR A 91 -19.99 -23.13 -19.62
N TYR A 92 -21.00 -23.41 -20.44
CA TYR A 92 -21.48 -22.47 -21.48
C TYR A 92 -22.25 -21.26 -20.91
N LEU A 93 -22.82 -21.40 -19.70
CA LEU A 93 -23.32 -20.29 -18.89
C LEU A 93 -22.21 -19.49 -18.20
N GLN A 94 -20.94 -19.88 -18.37
CA GLN A 94 -19.76 -19.26 -17.74
C GLN A 94 -19.73 -19.40 -16.20
N ASN A 95 -20.52 -20.33 -15.65
CA ASN A 95 -20.56 -20.72 -14.25
C ASN A 95 -19.43 -21.73 -13.97
N TYR A 96 -18.17 -21.29 -14.12
CA TYR A 96 -17.01 -22.18 -14.12
C TYR A 96 -16.80 -22.93 -12.79
N TYR A 97 -17.26 -22.39 -11.67
CA TYR A 97 -17.16 -23.09 -10.38
C TYR A 97 -18.15 -24.27 -10.32
N GLU A 98 -19.40 -24.05 -10.72
CA GLU A 98 -20.47 -25.04 -10.79
C GLU A 98 -20.13 -26.13 -11.81
N ALA A 99 -19.65 -25.72 -13.00
CA ALA A 99 -19.15 -26.64 -14.03
C ALA A 99 -18.03 -27.53 -13.49
N TRP A 100 -17.05 -26.94 -12.78
CA TRP A 100 -15.97 -27.70 -12.16
C TRP A 100 -16.48 -28.74 -11.16
N GLN A 101 -17.41 -28.37 -10.27
CA GLN A 101 -17.97 -29.30 -9.29
C GLN A 101 -18.78 -30.42 -9.97
N ASN A 102 -19.66 -30.08 -10.90
CA ASN A 102 -20.56 -31.02 -11.57
C ASN A 102 -19.79 -32.01 -12.46
N ILE A 103 -18.86 -31.53 -13.30
CA ILE A 103 -18.08 -32.40 -14.18
C ILE A 103 -17.06 -33.23 -13.39
N LYS A 104 -16.42 -32.66 -12.35
CA LYS A 104 -15.50 -33.44 -11.50
C LYS A 104 -16.24 -34.54 -10.74
N ARG A 105 -17.45 -34.25 -10.24
CA ARG A 105 -18.33 -35.26 -9.61
C ARG A 105 -18.67 -36.37 -10.60
N PHE A 106 -19.02 -36.03 -11.85
CA PHE A 106 -19.28 -37.00 -12.91
C PHE A 106 -18.05 -37.91 -13.15
N VAL A 107 -16.87 -37.35 -13.34
CA VAL A 107 -15.62 -38.12 -13.54
C VAL A 107 -15.32 -39.04 -12.35
N SER A 108 -15.60 -38.61 -11.12
CA SER A 108 -15.44 -39.47 -9.93
C SER A 108 -16.52 -40.55 -9.79
N SER A 109 -17.74 -40.35 -10.31
CA SER A 109 -18.86 -41.28 -10.14
C SER A 109 -19.04 -42.29 -11.28
N ALA A 110 -18.53 -41.97 -12.47
CA ALA A 110 -18.72 -42.76 -13.69
C ALA A 110 -17.44 -42.85 -14.53
N PRO A 111 -16.30 -43.33 -13.96
CA PRO A 111 -14.98 -43.29 -14.61
C PRO A 111 -14.87 -44.10 -15.90
N ASP A 112 -15.79 -45.03 -16.14
CA ASP A 112 -15.85 -45.89 -17.34
C ASP A 112 -16.89 -45.39 -18.38
N SER A 113 -17.48 -44.21 -18.18
CA SER A 113 -18.48 -43.65 -19.10
C SER A 113 -17.86 -43.18 -20.42
N GLU A 114 -18.57 -43.39 -21.54
CA GLU A 114 -18.18 -42.92 -22.87
C GLU A 114 -17.90 -41.41 -22.94
N HIS A 115 -18.49 -40.63 -22.03
CA HIS A 115 -18.32 -39.18 -21.97
C HIS A 115 -17.06 -38.72 -21.21
N ILE A 116 -16.28 -39.61 -20.60
CA ILE A 116 -15.10 -39.25 -19.79
C ILE A 116 -14.05 -38.49 -20.59
N ASN A 117 -13.83 -38.86 -21.86
CA ASN A 117 -12.91 -38.14 -22.74
C ASN A 117 -13.35 -36.68 -23.00
N GLU A 118 -14.66 -36.46 -23.18
CA GLU A 118 -15.22 -35.11 -23.30
C GLU A 118 -15.19 -34.35 -21.97
N ALA A 119 -15.49 -35.03 -20.86
CA ALA A 119 -15.45 -34.45 -19.51
C ALA A 119 -14.07 -33.97 -19.10
N ASN A 120 -13.00 -34.73 -19.41
CA ASN A 120 -11.62 -34.30 -19.21
C ASN A 120 -11.31 -33.02 -20.01
N LEU A 121 -11.76 -32.94 -21.27
CA LEU A 121 -11.57 -31.74 -22.10
C LEU A 121 -12.27 -30.52 -21.48
N PHE A 122 -13.51 -30.65 -21.01
CA PHE A 122 -14.22 -29.56 -20.33
C PHE A 122 -13.59 -29.21 -18.97
N LEU A 123 -13.07 -30.17 -18.21
CA LEU A 123 -12.34 -29.91 -16.97
C LEU A 123 -11.05 -29.14 -17.23
N GLY A 124 -10.31 -29.46 -18.29
CA GLY A 124 -9.12 -28.70 -18.72
C GLY A 124 -9.45 -27.24 -19.01
N TYR A 125 -10.48 -26.96 -19.82
CA TYR A 125 -10.92 -25.59 -20.10
C TYR A 125 -11.49 -24.86 -18.88
N THR A 126 -12.25 -25.57 -18.03
CA THR A 126 -12.79 -24.99 -16.79
C THR A 126 -11.67 -24.65 -15.81
N ALA A 127 -10.65 -25.50 -15.70
CA ALA A 127 -9.44 -25.24 -14.92
C ALA A 127 -8.70 -24.00 -15.41
N LEU A 128 -8.56 -23.79 -16.73
CA LEU A 128 -7.98 -22.56 -17.29
C LEU A 128 -8.71 -21.30 -16.84
N HIS A 129 -10.04 -21.28 -16.93
CA HIS A 129 -10.85 -20.13 -16.49
C HIS A 129 -10.77 -19.90 -14.97
N LEU A 130 -10.60 -20.96 -14.19
CA LEU A 130 -10.38 -20.91 -12.73
C LEU A 130 -8.90 -20.70 -12.33
N GLN A 131 -7.97 -20.49 -13.29
CA GLN A 131 -6.52 -20.36 -13.07
C GLN A 131 -5.85 -21.56 -12.38
N LYS A 132 -6.46 -22.75 -12.48
CA LYS A 132 -5.95 -24.03 -11.98
C LYS A 132 -5.02 -24.66 -13.02
N PHE A 133 -3.89 -24.01 -13.27
CA PHE A 133 -3.04 -24.29 -14.42
C PHE A 133 -2.44 -25.70 -14.45
N LYS A 134 -2.12 -26.28 -13.28
CA LYS A 134 -1.59 -27.66 -13.19
C LYS A 134 -2.68 -28.68 -13.50
N GLU A 135 -3.86 -28.53 -12.91
CA GLU A 135 -5.00 -29.39 -13.18
C GLU A 135 -5.48 -29.26 -14.64
N ALA A 136 -5.37 -28.07 -15.24
CA ALA A 136 -5.65 -27.86 -16.66
C ALA A 136 -4.76 -28.74 -17.55
N GLU A 137 -3.43 -28.72 -17.32
CA GLU A 137 -2.47 -29.54 -18.06
C GLU A 137 -2.78 -31.04 -17.89
N GLN A 138 -2.97 -31.49 -16.64
CA GLN A 138 -3.34 -32.88 -16.31
C GLN A 138 -4.61 -33.35 -17.02
N TYR A 139 -5.70 -32.57 -16.97
CA TYR A 139 -6.95 -32.96 -17.64
C TYR A 139 -6.81 -32.96 -19.16
N PHE A 140 -6.01 -32.06 -19.76
CA PHE A 140 -5.70 -32.14 -21.19
C PHE A 140 -4.74 -33.29 -21.56
N ASP A 141 -3.91 -33.80 -20.63
CA ASP A 141 -3.11 -35.01 -20.82
C ASP A 141 -3.98 -36.28 -20.83
N MET A 142 -5.10 -36.28 -20.10
CA MET A 142 -6.08 -37.38 -20.05
C MET A 142 -7.06 -37.40 -21.23
N VAL A 143 -6.95 -36.49 -22.20
CA VAL A 143 -7.79 -36.47 -23.41
C VAL A 143 -7.12 -37.24 -24.55
N VAL A 144 -7.85 -38.20 -25.11
CA VAL A 144 -7.44 -39.08 -26.20
C VAL A 144 -8.24 -38.82 -27.47
N GLU A 145 -7.97 -39.56 -28.55
CA GLU A 145 -8.74 -39.46 -29.79
C GLU A 145 -10.24 -39.72 -29.56
N PRO A 146 -11.15 -39.04 -30.29
CA PRO A 146 -10.92 -38.06 -31.37
C PRO A 146 -10.76 -36.61 -30.89
N LEU A 147 -10.58 -36.37 -29.58
CA LEU A 147 -10.57 -35.03 -28.98
C LEU A 147 -9.16 -34.47 -28.70
N LYS A 148 -8.11 -35.25 -28.96
CA LYS A 148 -6.70 -34.92 -28.70
C LYS A 148 -6.28 -33.59 -29.33
N ASP A 149 -6.72 -33.33 -30.55
CA ASP A 149 -6.53 -32.06 -31.28
C ASP A 149 -7.01 -30.85 -30.44
N ARG A 150 -8.22 -30.94 -29.87
CA ARG A 150 -8.82 -29.88 -29.05
C ARG A 150 -8.14 -29.75 -27.70
N ALA A 151 -7.59 -30.83 -27.14
CA ALA A 151 -6.77 -30.77 -25.92
C ALA A 151 -5.42 -30.12 -26.19
N SER A 152 -4.77 -30.39 -27.33
CA SER A 152 -3.53 -29.72 -27.75
C SER A 152 -3.73 -28.21 -27.93
N VAL A 153 -4.88 -27.79 -28.49
CA VAL A 153 -5.29 -26.37 -28.51
C VAL A 153 -5.46 -25.80 -27.10
N GLY A 154 -6.05 -26.56 -26.18
CA GLY A 154 -6.16 -26.19 -24.76
C GLY A 154 -4.81 -26.03 -24.06
N LYS A 155 -3.85 -26.91 -24.32
CA LYS A 155 -2.45 -26.80 -23.85
C LYS A 155 -1.73 -25.61 -24.48
N ALA A 156 -1.99 -25.30 -25.74
CA ALA A 156 -1.45 -24.10 -26.38
C ALA A 156 -2.01 -22.82 -25.75
N GLU A 157 -3.30 -22.79 -25.42
CA GLU A 157 -3.91 -21.70 -24.64
C GLU A 157 -3.32 -21.58 -23.22
N LEU A 158 -3.03 -22.72 -22.57
CA LEU A 158 -2.33 -22.75 -21.28
C LEU A 158 -0.96 -22.08 -21.37
N ALA A 159 -0.16 -22.42 -22.38
CA ALA A 159 1.15 -21.81 -22.62
C ALA A 159 1.06 -20.29 -22.84
N LEU A 160 0.02 -19.80 -23.53
CA LEU A 160 -0.24 -18.37 -23.69
C LEU A 160 -0.54 -17.65 -22.36
N LYS A 161 -1.06 -18.32 -21.32
CA LYS A 161 -1.25 -17.68 -20.00
C LYS A 161 0.08 -17.32 -19.32
N PHE A 162 1.18 -17.93 -19.73
CA PHE A 162 2.55 -17.64 -19.29
C PHE A 162 3.38 -16.89 -20.35
N TRP A 163 2.73 -16.42 -21.43
CA TRP A 163 3.36 -15.77 -22.58
C TRP A 163 4.40 -16.64 -23.33
N ASP A 164 4.33 -17.97 -23.19
CA ASP A 164 5.21 -18.89 -23.91
C ASP A 164 4.67 -19.14 -25.33
N LEU A 165 4.91 -18.15 -26.20
CA LEU A 165 4.50 -18.20 -27.61
C LEU A 165 5.11 -19.39 -28.36
N LYS A 166 6.31 -19.84 -27.95
CA LYS A 166 7.04 -20.95 -28.60
C LYS A 166 6.44 -22.30 -28.22
N LYS A 167 6.15 -22.56 -26.94
CA LYS A 167 5.41 -23.77 -26.51
C LYS A 167 4.02 -23.78 -27.11
N ALA A 168 3.32 -22.64 -27.14
CA ALA A 168 2.00 -22.53 -27.75
C ALA A 168 2.01 -22.90 -29.25
N GLU A 169 2.96 -22.37 -30.02
CA GLU A 169 3.11 -22.69 -31.45
C GLU A 169 3.49 -24.16 -31.69
N ASN A 170 4.46 -24.69 -30.94
CA ASN A 170 4.87 -26.09 -31.04
C ASN A 170 3.70 -27.06 -30.75
N LEU A 171 2.85 -26.74 -29.78
CA LEU A 171 1.65 -27.53 -29.45
C LEU A 171 0.59 -27.48 -30.55
N LEU A 172 0.50 -26.38 -31.31
CA LEU A 172 -0.38 -26.28 -32.48
C LEU A 172 0.19 -26.94 -33.75
N ALA A 173 1.50 -27.12 -33.86
CA ALA A 173 2.13 -27.74 -35.03
C ALA A 173 1.69 -29.20 -35.26
N GLY A 174 1.29 -29.90 -34.19
CA GLY A 174 0.73 -31.26 -34.25
C GLY A 174 -0.79 -31.34 -34.41
N VAL A 175 -1.50 -30.20 -34.52
CA VAL A 175 -2.97 -30.17 -34.61
C VAL A 175 -3.43 -30.27 -36.06
N GLY A 176 -4.42 -31.12 -36.32
CA GLY A 176 -4.97 -31.35 -37.65
C GLY A 176 -5.49 -30.07 -38.34
N LYS A 177 -5.25 -29.96 -39.65
CA LYS A 177 -5.64 -28.79 -40.48
C LYS A 177 -7.11 -28.38 -40.28
N LYS A 178 -8.03 -29.36 -40.24
CA LYS A 178 -9.46 -29.13 -40.03
C LYS A 178 -9.70 -28.38 -38.71
N THR A 179 -9.17 -28.88 -37.60
CA THR A 179 -9.26 -28.22 -36.29
C THR A 179 -8.65 -26.83 -36.32
N MET A 180 -7.46 -26.68 -36.91
CA MET A 180 -6.76 -25.38 -37.04
C MET A 180 -7.52 -24.32 -37.84
N GLU A 181 -8.43 -24.72 -38.73
CA GLU A 181 -9.22 -23.82 -39.58
C GLU A 181 -10.67 -23.63 -39.09
N THR A 182 -11.26 -24.60 -38.38
CA THR A 182 -12.67 -24.55 -37.96
C THR A 182 -12.91 -24.44 -36.45
N ASP A 183 -11.98 -24.85 -35.58
CA ASP A 183 -12.16 -24.73 -34.13
C ASP A 183 -11.95 -23.28 -33.68
N PRO A 184 -12.92 -22.64 -33.00
CA PRO A 184 -12.80 -21.23 -32.62
C PRO A 184 -11.68 -20.97 -31.60
N ARG A 185 -11.35 -21.92 -30.71
CA ARG A 185 -10.22 -21.75 -29.80
C ARG A 185 -8.90 -21.87 -30.56
N ALA A 186 -8.79 -22.79 -31.53
CA ALA A 186 -7.61 -22.88 -32.39
C ALA A 186 -7.37 -21.57 -33.15
N LEU A 187 -8.41 -20.99 -33.75
CA LEU A 187 -8.34 -19.68 -34.40
C LEU A 187 -7.91 -18.57 -33.42
N TYR A 188 -8.50 -18.51 -32.23
CA TYR A 188 -8.15 -17.50 -31.22
C TYR A 188 -6.70 -17.66 -30.71
N VAL A 189 -6.25 -18.87 -30.39
CA VAL A 189 -4.87 -19.14 -29.94
C VAL A 189 -3.87 -18.74 -31.05
N ARG A 190 -4.15 -19.08 -32.31
CA ARG A 190 -3.34 -18.64 -33.47
C ARG A 190 -3.32 -17.12 -33.60
N ALA A 191 -4.45 -16.44 -33.42
CA ALA A 191 -4.51 -14.98 -33.47
C ALA A 191 -3.68 -14.33 -32.34
N MET A 192 -3.72 -14.87 -31.13
CA MET A 192 -2.88 -14.41 -30.02
C MET A 192 -1.39 -14.62 -30.29
N ILE A 193 -0.98 -15.77 -30.83
CA ILE A 193 0.42 -16.03 -31.20
C ILE A 193 0.89 -15.00 -32.25
N ASN A 194 0.09 -14.77 -33.30
CA ASN A 194 0.40 -13.77 -34.32
C ASN A 194 0.52 -12.36 -33.72
N SER A 195 -0.43 -11.96 -32.87
CA SER A 195 -0.38 -10.65 -32.20
C SER A 195 0.82 -10.53 -31.26
N GLY A 196 1.23 -11.60 -30.58
CA GLY A 196 2.41 -11.62 -29.71
C GLY A 196 3.74 -11.56 -30.48
N LYS A 197 3.75 -12.03 -31.73
CA LYS A 197 4.89 -11.94 -32.66
C LYS A 197 4.94 -10.63 -33.46
N GLY A 198 3.96 -9.74 -33.33
CA GLY A 198 3.88 -8.48 -34.09
C GLY A 198 3.10 -8.58 -35.41
N PHE A 199 2.62 -9.76 -35.80
CA PHE A 199 1.76 -10.00 -36.97
C PHE A 199 0.31 -9.58 -36.66
N HIS A 200 0.13 -8.29 -36.35
CA HIS A 200 -1.13 -7.75 -35.83
C HIS A 200 -2.25 -7.73 -36.87
N LYS A 201 -1.94 -7.58 -38.16
CA LYS A 201 -2.94 -7.59 -39.23
C LYS A 201 -3.54 -8.99 -39.38
N GLU A 202 -2.66 -9.98 -39.46
CA GLU A 202 -2.96 -11.41 -39.55
C GLU A 202 -3.75 -11.87 -38.33
N ALA A 203 -3.36 -11.42 -37.13
CA ALA A 203 -4.09 -11.67 -35.89
C ALA A 203 -5.54 -11.13 -35.94
N VAL A 204 -5.72 -9.90 -36.42
CA VAL A 204 -7.06 -9.29 -36.57
C VAL A 204 -7.89 -10.02 -37.65
N GLU A 205 -7.28 -10.45 -38.75
CA GLU A 205 -7.95 -11.25 -39.78
C GLU A 205 -8.40 -12.61 -39.23
N ILE A 206 -7.57 -13.30 -38.45
CA ILE A 206 -7.90 -14.61 -37.88
C ILE A 206 -9.00 -14.48 -36.81
N ILE A 207 -8.90 -13.55 -35.85
CA ILE A 207 -9.90 -13.39 -34.77
C ILE A 207 -11.26 -12.93 -35.30
N ASN A 208 -11.30 -12.28 -36.47
CA ASN A 208 -12.55 -11.89 -37.14
C ASN A 208 -13.26 -13.04 -37.86
N LYS A 209 -12.61 -14.20 -38.07
CA LYS A 209 -13.28 -15.41 -38.58
C LYS A 209 -14.22 -16.04 -37.56
N ILE A 210 -14.09 -15.71 -36.27
CA ILE A 210 -14.94 -16.22 -35.21
C ILE A 210 -16.18 -15.30 -35.04
N PRO A 211 -17.42 -15.82 -35.17
CA PRO A 211 -18.63 -15.04 -34.96
C PRO A 211 -18.72 -14.44 -33.55
N SER A 212 -19.33 -13.26 -33.43
CA SER A 212 -19.49 -12.55 -32.14
C SER A 212 -20.25 -13.36 -31.08
N SER A 213 -21.24 -14.16 -31.50
CA SER A 213 -21.97 -15.11 -30.65
C SER A 213 -21.06 -16.20 -30.08
N VAL A 214 -20.14 -16.73 -30.88
CA VAL A 214 -19.17 -17.77 -30.48
C VAL A 214 -18.09 -17.19 -29.58
N LEU A 215 -17.60 -15.97 -29.86
CA LEU A 215 -16.66 -15.28 -28.97
C LEU A 215 -17.25 -15.06 -27.57
N LYS A 216 -18.54 -14.71 -27.50
CA LYS A 216 -19.28 -14.56 -26.23
C LYS A 216 -19.45 -15.91 -25.53
N GLU A 217 -19.94 -16.92 -26.24
CA GLU A 217 -20.16 -18.28 -25.72
C GLU A 217 -18.89 -18.94 -25.17
N GLN A 218 -17.72 -18.65 -25.74
CA GLN A 218 -16.44 -19.18 -25.29
C GLN A 218 -15.67 -18.30 -24.29
N ASP A 219 -16.20 -17.12 -23.93
CA ASP A 219 -15.61 -16.18 -22.96
C ASP A 219 -14.23 -15.61 -23.39
N ILE A 220 -14.12 -15.30 -24.69
CA ILE A 220 -12.88 -14.86 -25.37
C ILE A 220 -13.02 -13.50 -26.09
N ARG A 221 -14.05 -12.69 -25.80
CA ARG A 221 -14.18 -11.33 -26.40
C ARG A 221 -13.12 -10.38 -25.85
N ALA A 222 -12.70 -10.56 -24.60
CA ALA A 222 -11.62 -9.76 -24.01
C ALA A 222 -10.31 -9.96 -24.78
N GLU A 223 -9.99 -11.20 -25.16
CA GLU A 223 -8.82 -11.51 -25.98
C GLU A 223 -8.90 -10.95 -27.40
N LYS A 224 -10.11 -10.86 -28.00
CA LYS A 224 -10.29 -10.06 -29.23
C LYS A 224 -9.98 -8.58 -29.00
N ALA A 225 -10.40 -7.99 -27.89
CA ALA A 225 -10.08 -6.60 -27.57
C ALA A 225 -8.57 -6.39 -27.34
N TRP A 226 -7.88 -7.37 -26.74
CA TRP A 226 -6.42 -7.38 -26.62
C TRP A 226 -5.74 -7.31 -28.00
N ILE A 227 -6.13 -8.20 -28.93
CA ILE A 227 -5.59 -8.22 -30.30
C ILE A 227 -5.85 -6.88 -31.02
N LEU A 228 -7.07 -6.32 -30.88
CA LEU A 228 -7.41 -5.01 -31.48
C LEU A 228 -6.56 -3.87 -30.90
N PHE A 229 -6.29 -3.87 -29.59
CA PHE A 229 -5.45 -2.86 -28.94
C PHE A 229 -4.02 -2.88 -29.51
N TYR A 230 -3.36 -4.04 -29.56
CA TYR A 230 -2.00 -4.18 -30.11
C TYR A 230 -1.95 -3.89 -31.62
N ALA A 231 -3.02 -4.19 -32.36
CA ALA A 231 -3.19 -3.77 -33.76
C ALA A 231 -3.48 -2.27 -33.95
N ARG A 232 -3.32 -1.44 -32.90
CA ARG A 232 -3.61 0.01 -32.87
C ARG A 232 -5.07 0.37 -33.20
N LYS A 233 -5.99 -0.58 -33.18
CA LYS A 233 -7.45 -0.37 -33.31
C LYS A 233 -8.05 -0.02 -31.95
N THR A 234 -7.50 1.00 -31.31
CA THR A 234 -7.79 1.37 -29.92
C THR A 234 -9.27 1.72 -29.69
N ARG A 235 -9.92 2.39 -30.64
CA ARG A 235 -11.36 2.71 -30.58
C ARG A 235 -12.24 1.46 -30.57
N ASP A 236 -11.92 0.46 -31.39
CA ASP A 236 -12.65 -0.81 -31.46
C ASP A 236 -12.45 -1.62 -30.17
N ALA A 237 -11.22 -1.63 -29.65
CA ALA A 237 -10.89 -2.25 -28.37
C ALA A 237 -11.59 -1.56 -27.18
N GLU A 238 -11.66 -0.22 -27.16
CA GLU A 238 -12.36 0.57 -26.13
C GLU A 238 -13.87 0.28 -26.15
N MET A 239 -14.47 0.24 -27.34
CA MET A 239 -15.90 -0.07 -27.51
C MET A 239 -16.22 -1.51 -27.07
N LEU A 240 -15.39 -2.49 -27.48
CA LEU A 240 -15.60 -3.89 -27.12
C LEU A 240 -15.40 -4.14 -25.62
N THR A 241 -14.37 -3.56 -25.00
CA THR A 241 -14.16 -3.71 -23.54
C THR A 241 -15.30 -3.11 -22.73
N LYS A 242 -15.79 -1.92 -23.08
CA LYS A 242 -16.99 -1.32 -22.44
C LYS A 242 -18.21 -2.22 -22.59
N SER A 243 -18.49 -2.71 -23.80
CA SER A 243 -19.60 -3.64 -24.07
C SER A 243 -19.55 -4.92 -23.22
N ILE A 244 -18.36 -5.45 -22.92
CA ILE A 244 -18.20 -6.61 -22.04
C ILE A 244 -18.42 -6.24 -20.57
N ILE A 245 -17.89 -5.10 -20.12
CA ILE A 245 -17.98 -4.64 -18.73
C ILE A 245 -19.44 -4.33 -18.36
N ASP A 246 -20.15 -3.61 -19.22
CA ASP A 246 -21.53 -3.16 -18.97
C ASP A 246 -22.57 -4.23 -19.31
N GLY A 247 -22.25 -5.15 -20.23
CA GLY A 247 -23.14 -6.21 -20.69
C GLY A 247 -23.07 -7.53 -19.88
N PRO A 248 -23.78 -8.58 -20.34
CA PRO A 248 -23.65 -9.93 -19.80
C PRO A 248 -22.31 -10.57 -20.23
N ALA A 249 -21.49 -10.90 -19.24
CA ALA A 249 -20.15 -11.48 -19.37
C ALA A 249 -19.71 -12.10 -18.04
N SER A 250 -18.80 -13.08 -18.08
CA SER A 250 -18.26 -13.72 -16.87
C SER A 250 -17.46 -12.72 -16.02
N ARG A 251 -17.30 -13.02 -14.72
CA ARG A 251 -16.42 -12.23 -13.84
C ARG A 251 -14.97 -12.17 -14.38
N VAL A 252 -14.54 -13.24 -15.05
CA VAL A 252 -13.20 -13.37 -15.64
C VAL A 252 -13.04 -12.45 -16.86
N GLU A 253 -13.98 -12.48 -17.80
CA GLU A 253 -13.97 -11.66 -19.01
C GLU A 253 -14.14 -10.17 -18.70
N LYS A 254 -14.98 -9.82 -17.71
CA LYS A 254 -15.07 -8.44 -17.19
C LYS A 254 -13.75 -7.96 -16.59
N LEU A 255 -13.08 -8.79 -15.78
CA LEU A 255 -11.78 -8.42 -15.18
C LEU A 255 -10.68 -8.24 -16.23
N LYS A 256 -10.59 -9.15 -17.21
CA LYS A 256 -9.69 -9.01 -18.38
C LYS A 256 -9.98 -7.72 -19.15
N SER A 257 -11.25 -7.43 -19.41
CA SER A 257 -11.67 -6.24 -20.16
C SER A 257 -11.34 -4.93 -19.43
N LYS A 258 -11.46 -4.90 -18.10
CA LYS A 258 -11.02 -3.75 -17.29
C LYS A 258 -9.51 -3.52 -17.38
N ARG A 259 -8.69 -4.57 -17.40
CA ARG A 259 -7.23 -4.45 -17.61
C ARG A 259 -6.88 -3.86 -18.97
N ILE A 260 -7.54 -4.33 -20.04
CA ILE A 260 -7.32 -3.81 -21.40
C ILE A 260 -7.80 -2.36 -21.52
N LEU A 261 -8.98 -2.04 -20.97
CA LEU A 261 -9.50 -0.67 -20.96
C LEU A 261 -8.59 0.28 -20.17
N LEU A 262 -7.98 -0.19 -19.08
CA LEU A 262 -6.97 0.56 -18.35
C LEU A 262 -5.73 0.81 -19.21
N MET A 263 -5.20 -0.20 -19.90
CA MET A 263 -4.07 -0.01 -20.83
C MET A 263 -4.39 1.02 -21.93
N ILE A 264 -5.62 1.02 -22.45
CA ILE A 264 -6.10 2.03 -23.40
C ILE A 264 -6.06 3.42 -22.77
N TYR A 265 -6.65 3.59 -21.58
CA TYR A 265 -6.70 4.88 -20.89
C TYR A 265 -5.31 5.40 -20.49
N GLU A 266 -4.41 4.53 -20.06
CA GLU A 266 -3.01 4.88 -19.78
C GLU A 266 -2.25 5.29 -21.05
N SER A 267 -2.46 4.58 -22.17
CA SER A 267 -1.83 4.92 -23.47
C SER A 267 -2.35 6.22 -24.09
N ALA A 268 -3.56 6.63 -23.72
CA ALA A 268 -4.22 7.86 -24.19
C ALA A 268 -4.14 9.02 -23.19
N ASP A 269 -3.36 8.86 -22.11
CA ASP A 269 -3.24 9.78 -20.97
C ASP A 269 -4.58 10.28 -20.38
N LYS A 270 -5.62 9.44 -20.40
CA LYS A 270 -6.92 9.69 -19.76
C LYS A 270 -6.80 9.47 -18.25
N ILE A 271 -6.10 10.37 -17.56
CA ILE A 271 -5.68 10.22 -16.15
C ILE A 271 -6.84 9.86 -15.21
N ASP A 272 -7.97 10.56 -15.28
CA ASP A 272 -9.12 10.33 -14.39
C ASP A 272 -9.77 8.95 -14.58
N ASP A 273 -9.95 8.53 -15.84
CA ASP A 273 -10.50 7.22 -16.18
C ASP A 273 -9.54 6.08 -15.79
N ALA A 274 -8.24 6.26 -16.07
CA ALA A 274 -7.19 5.31 -15.68
C ALA A 274 -7.11 5.17 -14.15
N LEU A 275 -7.17 6.29 -13.41
CA LEU A 275 -7.15 6.32 -11.96
C LEU A 275 -8.35 5.58 -11.36
N LYS A 276 -9.57 5.89 -11.83
CA LYS A 276 -10.79 5.21 -11.41
C LYS A 276 -10.68 3.70 -11.59
N LEU A 277 -10.19 3.27 -12.75
CA LEU A 277 -10.12 1.85 -13.10
C LEU A 277 -8.97 1.10 -12.39
N ARG A 278 -7.82 1.74 -12.15
CA ARG A 278 -6.72 1.18 -11.34
C ARG A 278 -7.14 1.02 -9.87
N ILE A 279 -7.92 1.95 -9.31
CA ILE A 279 -8.50 1.82 -7.96
C ILE A 279 -9.47 0.63 -7.91
N GLU A 280 -10.33 0.47 -8.91
CA GLU A 280 -11.30 -0.64 -8.97
C GLU A 280 -10.62 -2.02 -9.12
N LEU A 281 -9.44 -2.07 -9.76
CA LEU A 281 -8.62 -3.27 -9.92
C LEU A 281 -7.75 -3.60 -8.70
N LEU A 282 -7.52 -2.65 -7.79
CA LEU A 282 -6.64 -2.81 -6.62
C LEU A 282 -6.96 -4.03 -5.71
N PRO A 283 -8.23 -4.45 -5.49
CA PRO A 283 -8.51 -5.68 -4.73
C PRO A 283 -8.00 -6.97 -5.40
N TYR A 284 -7.82 -6.95 -6.72
CA TYR A 284 -7.28 -8.07 -7.51
C TYR A 284 -5.76 -7.97 -7.68
N GLU A 285 -5.20 -6.76 -7.53
CA GLU A 285 -3.78 -6.44 -7.72
C GLU A 285 -3.23 -5.65 -6.52
N PRO A 286 -3.26 -6.20 -5.28
CA PRO A 286 -2.98 -5.46 -4.03
C PRO A 286 -1.49 -5.17 -3.77
N GLY A 287 -0.64 -5.37 -4.78
CA GLY A 287 0.80 -5.16 -4.72
C GLY A 287 1.17 -3.68 -4.60
N ASP A 288 2.39 -3.41 -4.14
CA ASP A 288 2.85 -2.03 -3.97
C ASP A 288 3.11 -1.33 -5.31
N ASP A 289 3.48 -2.06 -6.37
CA ASP A 289 3.54 -1.54 -7.74
C ASP A 289 2.22 -0.89 -8.18
N SER A 290 1.10 -1.59 -8.03
CA SER A 290 -0.24 -1.06 -8.36
C SER A 290 -0.59 0.20 -7.57
N LYS A 291 -0.17 0.29 -6.30
CA LYS A 291 -0.36 1.49 -5.46
C LYS A 291 0.53 2.63 -5.89
N MET A 292 1.81 2.37 -6.19
CA MET A 292 2.74 3.38 -6.71
C MET A 292 2.27 3.93 -8.05
N LYS A 293 1.64 3.10 -8.88
CA LYS A 293 0.97 3.54 -10.11
C LYS A 293 -0.25 4.44 -9.84
N ILE A 294 -1.03 4.18 -8.78
CA ILE A 294 -2.11 5.10 -8.34
C ILE A 294 -1.51 6.43 -7.84
N VAL A 295 -0.42 6.39 -7.06
CA VAL A 295 0.30 7.59 -6.60
C VAL A 295 0.79 8.42 -7.80
N ALA A 296 1.41 7.80 -8.80
CA ALA A 296 1.87 8.48 -10.01
C ALA A 296 0.74 9.13 -10.83
N LEU A 297 -0.46 8.51 -10.86
CA LEU A 297 -1.64 9.11 -11.48
C LEU A 297 -2.17 10.31 -10.68
N TYR A 298 -2.10 10.28 -9.35
CA TYR A 298 -2.41 11.46 -8.52
C TYR A 298 -1.36 12.57 -8.68
N ASP A 299 -0.07 12.24 -8.80
CA ASP A 299 1.00 13.20 -9.06
C ASP A 299 0.78 13.92 -10.41
N LYS A 300 0.47 13.17 -11.48
CA LYS A 300 0.07 13.73 -12.80
C LYS A 300 -1.14 14.67 -12.72
N LYS A 301 -2.00 14.47 -11.73
CA LYS A 301 -3.23 15.25 -11.49
C LYS A 301 -3.01 16.41 -10.51
N GLU A 302 -1.77 16.65 -10.09
CA GLU A 302 -1.35 17.61 -9.06
C GLU A 302 -2.08 17.44 -7.71
N ASN A 303 -2.63 16.24 -7.47
CA ASN A 303 -3.44 15.94 -6.30
C ASN A 303 -2.59 15.30 -5.21
N VAL A 304 -1.88 16.17 -4.48
CA VAL A 304 -0.99 15.86 -3.37
C VAL A 304 -1.66 14.99 -2.29
N GLU A 305 -2.89 15.34 -1.87
CA GLU A 305 -3.67 14.58 -0.86
C GLU A 305 -3.87 13.12 -1.29
N GLY A 306 -4.26 12.90 -2.56
CA GLY A 306 -4.45 11.56 -3.12
C GLY A 306 -3.15 10.74 -3.15
N ALA A 307 -2.04 11.36 -3.59
CA ALA A 307 -0.73 10.74 -3.62
C ALA A 307 -0.25 10.34 -2.21
N LEU A 308 -0.27 11.26 -1.25
CA LEU A 308 0.14 11.02 0.14
C LEU A 308 -0.75 9.95 0.81
N ARG A 309 -2.07 10.01 0.58
CA ARG A 309 -3.02 9.00 1.08
C ARG A 309 -2.68 7.60 0.55
N TYR A 310 -2.44 7.43 -0.74
CA TYR A 310 -2.13 6.10 -1.29
C TYR A 310 -0.75 5.58 -0.90
N LEU A 311 0.22 6.46 -0.67
CA LEU A 311 1.50 6.09 -0.06
C LEU A 311 1.32 5.43 1.31
N THR A 312 0.32 5.81 2.13
CA THR A 312 0.09 5.15 3.44
C THR A 312 -0.16 3.64 3.33
N TYR A 313 -0.80 3.18 2.24
CA TYR A 313 -1.14 1.78 1.98
C TYR A 313 0.01 0.94 1.39
N VAL A 314 1.15 1.56 1.03
CA VAL A 314 2.37 0.87 0.57
C VAL A 314 2.97 0.08 1.74
N LYS A 315 3.25 -1.21 1.53
CA LYS A 315 3.77 -2.11 2.57
C LYS A 315 5.28 -1.93 2.75
N ASP A 316 6.03 -1.76 1.67
CA ASP A 316 7.46 -1.45 1.74
C ASP A 316 7.69 -0.12 2.47
N LYS A 317 8.31 -0.21 3.65
CA LYS A 317 8.57 0.95 4.51
C LYS A 317 9.61 1.90 3.93
N LYS A 318 10.59 1.40 3.17
CA LYS A 318 11.65 2.23 2.57
C LYS A 318 11.10 3.04 1.41
N ILE A 319 10.38 2.39 0.48
CA ILE A 319 9.73 3.06 -0.65
C ILE A 319 8.71 4.09 -0.13
N LYS A 320 7.85 3.68 0.81
CA LYS A 320 6.89 4.59 1.45
C LYS A 320 7.57 5.79 2.09
N SER A 321 8.61 5.57 2.90
CA SER A 321 9.33 6.67 3.56
C SER A 321 9.94 7.64 2.57
N ALA A 322 10.68 7.14 1.58
CA ALA A 322 11.38 7.98 0.61
C ALA A 322 10.42 8.82 -0.23
N GLU A 323 9.34 8.21 -0.72
CA GLU A 323 8.34 8.91 -1.56
C GLU A 323 7.45 9.86 -0.73
N MET A 324 7.18 9.56 0.55
CA MET A 324 6.49 10.47 1.46
C MET A 324 7.37 11.68 1.80
N GLU A 325 8.63 11.44 2.18
CA GLU A 325 9.61 12.48 2.51
C GLU A 325 9.86 13.43 1.33
N LYS A 326 10.03 12.88 0.12
CA LYS A 326 10.19 13.64 -1.13
C LYS A 326 9.07 14.66 -1.33
N ARG A 327 7.81 14.24 -1.21
CA ARG A 327 6.64 15.11 -1.39
C ARG A 327 6.50 16.12 -0.26
N LEU A 328 6.66 15.68 1.00
CA LEU A 328 6.57 16.56 2.16
C LEU A 328 7.67 17.64 2.18
N LYS A 329 8.88 17.35 1.66
CA LYS A 329 9.92 18.36 1.41
C LYS A 329 9.48 19.42 0.41
N THR A 330 8.90 19.03 -0.73
CA THR A 330 8.37 19.96 -1.73
C THR A 330 7.27 20.85 -1.14
N ILE A 331 6.32 20.26 -0.40
CA ILE A 331 5.20 20.94 0.25
C ILE A 331 5.67 21.96 1.30
N MET A 332 6.63 21.59 2.15
CA MET A 332 7.18 22.49 3.17
C MET A 332 7.85 23.72 2.56
N ASN A 333 8.42 23.58 1.35
CA ASN A 333 9.15 24.63 0.64
C ASN A 333 8.28 25.43 -0.35
N SER A 334 7.06 24.99 -0.67
CA SER A 334 6.21 25.63 -1.70
C SER A 334 5.37 26.79 -1.19
N GLY A 335 5.23 26.94 0.14
CA GLY A 335 4.29 27.90 0.74
C GLY A 335 2.82 27.50 0.64
N ASP A 336 2.53 26.22 0.35
CA ASP A 336 1.16 25.68 0.32
C ASP A 336 0.44 25.96 1.67
N PRO A 337 -0.74 26.59 1.68
CA PRO A 337 -1.50 26.85 2.92
C PRO A 337 -1.88 25.56 3.67
N LYS A 338 -1.91 24.40 2.99
CA LYS A 338 -2.12 23.07 3.58
C LYS A 338 -0.82 22.38 4.02
N ALA A 339 0.35 23.00 3.86
CA ALA A 339 1.63 22.40 4.23
C ALA A 339 1.64 21.91 5.68
N ILE A 340 1.11 22.73 6.60
CA ILE A 340 0.96 22.35 8.02
C ILE A 340 0.10 21.08 8.13
N GLU A 341 -1.08 21.04 7.51
CA GLU A 341 -2.00 19.91 7.56
C GLU A 341 -1.35 18.61 7.05
N TYR A 342 -0.68 18.67 5.90
CA TYR A 342 0.00 17.52 5.30
C TYR A 342 1.19 17.05 6.15
N LEU A 343 2.02 17.96 6.65
CA LEU A 343 3.13 17.63 7.53
C LEU A 343 2.66 17.00 8.84
N SER A 344 1.61 17.54 9.46
CA SER A 344 0.98 17.00 10.68
C SER A 344 0.47 15.57 10.48
N ARG A 345 -0.23 15.32 9.36
CA ARG A 345 -0.90 14.04 9.09
C ARG A 345 0.07 12.96 8.61
N PHE A 346 0.98 13.28 7.69
CA PHE A 346 1.72 12.26 6.95
C PHE A 346 3.16 12.03 7.41
N SER A 347 3.77 12.94 8.18
CA SER A 347 5.19 12.78 8.58
C SER A 347 5.44 11.54 9.44
N TRP A 348 4.43 11.05 10.16
CA TRP A 348 4.51 9.82 10.96
C TRP A 348 4.75 8.54 10.14
N HIS A 349 4.67 8.61 8.80
CA HIS A 349 4.99 7.52 7.88
C HIS A 349 6.42 7.55 7.33
N ILE A 350 7.21 8.58 7.65
CA ILE A 350 8.65 8.64 7.34
C ILE A 350 9.43 7.77 8.33
N ALA A 351 10.54 7.18 7.88
CA ALA A 351 11.45 6.37 8.69
C ALA A 351 12.11 7.21 9.79
N GLU A 352 12.12 6.68 11.02
CA GLU A 352 12.45 7.44 12.23
C GLU A 352 13.88 7.99 12.25
N ASP A 353 14.79 7.43 11.45
CA ASP A 353 16.18 7.85 11.26
C ASP A 353 16.37 8.95 10.19
N SER A 354 15.29 9.41 9.56
CA SER A 354 15.35 10.49 8.57
C SER A 354 15.69 11.86 9.21
N PRO A 355 16.71 12.57 8.72
CA PRO A 355 17.04 13.90 9.21
C PRO A 355 15.94 14.94 8.95
N PHE A 356 15.04 14.69 8.00
CA PHE A 356 13.95 15.59 7.66
C PHE A 356 12.98 15.81 8.84
N PHE A 357 12.89 14.88 9.80
CA PHE A 357 12.08 15.08 11.00
C PHE A 357 12.45 16.35 11.77
N MET A 358 13.71 16.78 11.76
CA MET A 358 14.13 18.03 12.41
C MET A 358 13.54 19.26 11.72
N ASP A 359 13.50 19.27 10.40
CA ASP A 359 13.01 20.40 9.61
C ASP A 359 11.50 20.53 9.73
N VAL A 360 10.77 19.41 9.60
CA VAL A 360 9.32 19.36 9.85
C VAL A 360 8.99 19.80 11.28
N SER A 361 9.75 19.32 12.27
CA SER A 361 9.51 19.69 13.66
C SER A 361 9.65 21.19 13.89
N ARG A 362 10.74 21.80 13.39
CA ARG A 362 10.99 23.25 13.46
C ARG A 362 9.88 24.02 12.74
N TYR A 363 9.50 23.58 11.54
CA TYR A 363 8.44 24.20 10.76
C TYR A 363 7.09 24.18 11.49
N LEU A 364 6.69 23.03 12.04
CA LEU A 364 5.44 22.90 12.82
C LEU A 364 5.48 23.76 14.09
N ILE A 365 6.60 23.78 14.83
CA ILE A 365 6.75 24.62 16.03
C ILE A 365 6.65 26.12 15.70
N ALA A 366 7.34 26.58 14.64
CA ALA A 366 7.28 27.96 14.18
C ALA A 366 5.87 28.39 13.73
N ASN A 367 5.09 27.46 13.17
CA ASN A 367 3.71 27.67 12.74
C ASN A 367 2.67 27.26 13.82
N GLY A 368 3.02 27.38 15.11
CA GLY A 368 2.09 27.20 16.24
C GLY A 368 1.71 25.75 16.58
N LYS A 369 2.07 24.76 15.75
CA LYS A 369 1.84 23.33 15.99
C LYS A 369 2.89 22.70 16.92
N LYS A 370 3.17 23.36 18.05
CA LYS A 370 4.25 23.00 18.99
C LYS A 370 4.17 21.55 19.49
N ALA A 371 2.98 21.09 19.90
CA ALA A 371 2.78 19.74 20.42
C ALA A 371 3.10 18.65 19.39
N GLU A 372 2.71 18.85 18.14
CA GLU A 372 2.92 17.93 17.03
C GLU A 372 4.40 17.88 16.64
N GLY A 373 5.04 19.04 16.48
CA GLY A 373 6.49 19.14 16.24
C GLY A 373 7.33 18.54 17.36
N MET A 374 6.98 18.75 18.64
CA MET A 374 7.62 18.06 19.77
C MET A 374 7.36 16.55 19.79
N GLY A 375 6.26 16.08 19.20
CA GLY A 375 5.99 14.66 18.98
C GLY A 375 7.00 14.03 18.01
N LEU A 376 7.30 14.73 16.91
CA LEU A 376 8.29 14.32 15.93
C LEU A 376 9.73 14.42 16.47
N LEU A 377 10.09 15.49 17.21
CA LEU A 377 11.40 15.59 17.88
C LEU A 377 11.66 14.43 18.84
N ARG A 378 10.65 13.98 19.61
CA ARG A 378 10.78 12.83 20.51
C ARG A 378 11.11 11.53 19.79
N LYS A 379 10.74 11.39 18.51
CA LYS A 379 11.18 10.28 17.66
C LYS A 379 12.64 10.46 17.24
N ALA A 380 12.97 11.57 16.58
CA ALA A 380 14.33 11.87 16.11
C ALA A 380 15.39 11.81 17.24
N ALA A 381 15.03 12.23 18.46
CA ALA A 381 15.88 12.17 19.66
C ALA A 381 16.11 10.74 20.22
N ARG A 382 15.41 9.72 19.69
CA ARG A 382 15.62 8.29 20.00
C ARG A 382 16.34 7.55 18.87
N SER A 383 16.41 8.14 17.68
CA SER A 383 16.92 7.53 16.44
C SER A 383 18.06 8.38 15.86
N ASN A 384 17.85 9.05 14.73
CA ASN A 384 18.81 9.90 14.04
C ASN A 384 18.07 11.15 13.49
N PRO A 385 18.58 12.38 13.67
CA PRO A 385 19.80 12.77 14.38
C PRO A 385 19.59 12.92 15.89
N LYS A 386 19.97 11.89 16.66
CA LYS A 386 19.80 11.83 18.13
C LYS A 386 20.23 13.11 18.84
N GLY A 387 21.45 13.59 18.56
CA GLY A 387 22.07 14.71 19.26
C GLY A 387 21.36 16.04 19.08
N GLU A 388 21.21 16.51 17.83
CA GLU A 388 20.54 17.78 17.55
C GLU A 388 19.06 17.75 17.95
N ALA A 389 18.37 16.62 17.74
CA ALA A 389 16.98 16.47 18.16
C ALA A 389 16.83 16.50 19.68
N ALA A 390 17.72 15.82 20.42
CA ALA A 390 17.71 15.82 21.88
C ALA A 390 18.03 17.21 22.47
N LEU A 391 19.01 17.93 21.91
CA LEU A 391 19.33 19.30 22.32
C LEU A 391 18.12 20.23 22.14
N TYR A 392 17.58 20.31 20.93
CA TYR A 392 16.46 21.22 20.62
C TYR A 392 15.18 20.85 21.39
N LEU A 393 14.87 19.56 21.52
CA LEU A 393 13.76 19.09 22.37
C LEU A 393 13.95 19.49 23.84
N SER A 394 15.19 19.40 24.35
CA SER A 394 15.50 19.73 25.74
C SER A 394 15.42 21.23 26.01
N GLU A 395 15.84 22.07 25.06
CA GLU A 395 15.65 23.54 25.13
C GLU A 395 14.15 23.88 25.28
N LEU A 396 13.29 23.26 24.45
CA LEU A 396 11.84 23.45 24.50
C LEU A 396 11.20 22.94 25.80
N LEU A 397 11.67 21.80 26.32
CA LEU A 397 11.20 21.23 27.58
C LEU A 397 11.64 22.07 28.78
N MET A 398 12.87 22.60 28.78
CA MET A 398 13.35 23.51 29.83
C MET A 398 12.56 24.84 29.85
N ALA A 399 12.22 25.38 28.68
CA ALA A 399 11.34 26.55 28.57
C ALA A 399 9.90 26.28 29.08
N GLU A 400 9.44 25.02 29.07
CA GLU A 400 8.19 24.57 29.72
C GLU A 400 8.35 24.21 31.21
N GLY A 401 9.55 24.37 31.80
CA GLY A 401 9.84 23.95 33.18
C GLY A 401 9.92 22.43 33.38
N ARG A 402 9.92 21.64 32.30
CA ARG A 402 9.91 20.15 32.32
C ARG A 402 11.32 19.58 32.44
N TYR A 403 12.07 20.08 33.40
CA TYR A 403 13.48 19.73 33.63
C TYR A 403 13.76 18.22 33.73
N PRO A 404 12.94 17.38 34.40
CA PRO A 404 13.19 15.94 34.47
C PRO A 404 13.04 15.22 33.12
N GLU A 405 12.20 15.73 32.22
CA GLU A 405 12.09 15.19 30.86
C GLU A 405 13.26 15.64 29.98
N ALA A 406 13.65 16.91 30.05
CA ALA A 406 14.83 17.42 29.34
C ALA A 406 16.09 16.62 29.69
N LYS A 407 16.31 16.36 31.00
CA LYS A 407 17.46 15.58 31.50
C LYS A 407 17.56 14.19 30.85
N LYS A 408 16.44 13.48 30.69
CA LYS A 408 16.38 12.14 30.05
C LYS A 408 16.82 12.15 28.58
N PHE A 409 16.71 13.27 27.87
CA PHE A 409 17.20 13.41 26.50
C PHE A 409 18.65 13.94 26.43
N LEU A 410 19.08 14.74 27.40
CA LEU A 410 20.45 15.27 27.49
C LEU A 410 21.47 14.20 27.95
N GLU A 411 21.16 13.38 28.96
CA GLU A 411 22.10 12.38 29.49
C GLU A 411 22.62 11.41 28.40
N PRO A 412 21.79 10.82 27.51
CA PRO A 412 22.26 9.86 26.49
C PRO A 412 23.08 10.45 25.34
N ILE A 413 23.28 11.77 25.29
CA ILE A 413 24.11 12.46 24.30
C ILE A 413 25.41 13.02 24.91
N MET A 414 25.59 12.93 26.23
CA MET A 414 26.81 13.39 26.93
C MET A 414 28.07 12.56 26.62
N ALA A 415 27.92 11.34 26.12
CA ALA A 415 29.05 10.50 25.71
C ALA A 415 29.67 10.95 24.37
N ASP A 416 28.97 11.77 23.58
CA ASP A 416 29.44 12.25 22.27
C ASP A 416 30.05 13.64 22.41
N ALA A 417 31.35 13.76 22.12
CA ALA A 417 32.10 15.02 22.24
C ALA A 417 31.55 16.17 21.36
N ARG A 418 30.74 15.87 20.33
CA ARG A 418 30.08 16.88 19.48
C ARG A 418 28.92 17.57 20.20
N TYR A 419 28.24 16.86 21.12
CA TYR A 419 27.03 17.33 21.78
C TYR A 419 27.25 17.65 23.27
N ALA A 420 28.18 16.97 23.93
CA ALA A 420 28.50 17.16 25.35
C ALA A 420 28.74 18.63 25.76
N PRO A 421 29.51 19.47 25.02
CA PRO A 421 29.71 20.87 25.39
C PRO A 421 28.44 21.73 25.28
N ARG A 422 27.47 21.31 24.46
CA ARG A 422 26.17 21.99 24.27
C ARG A 422 25.16 21.57 25.34
N ALA A 423 25.14 20.29 25.69
CA ALA A 423 24.25 19.73 26.70
C ALA A 423 24.68 20.01 28.15
N ALA A 424 26.00 20.08 28.42
CA ALA A 424 26.53 20.35 29.76
C ALA A 424 25.96 21.60 30.47
N PRO A 425 25.90 22.81 29.86
CA PRO A 425 25.31 24.00 30.51
C PRO A 425 23.81 23.84 30.79
N MET A 426 23.10 23.06 29.98
CA MET A 426 21.67 22.76 30.19
C MET A 426 21.47 21.84 31.40
N ILE A 427 22.29 20.78 31.53
CA ILE A 427 22.30 19.91 32.72
C ILE A 427 22.68 20.71 33.98
N ALA A 428 23.66 21.61 33.88
CA ALA A 428 24.05 22.48 34.99
C ALA A 428 22.94 23.45 35.41
N GLU A 429 22.14 23.96 34.46
CA GLU A 429 20.94 24.74 34.78
C GLU A 429 19.84 23.91 35.46
N ILE A 430 19.65 22.65 35.05
CA ILE A 430 18.73 21.74 35.73
C ILE A 430 19.21 21.52 37.18
N MET A 431 20.50 21.28 37.40
CA MET A 431 21.08 21.17 38.75
C MET A 431 20.95 22.46 39.57
N GLU A 432 21.12 23.64 38.94
CA GLU A 432 20.90 24.94 39.56
C GLU A 432 19.46 25.11 40.06
N ARG A 433 18.47 24.74 39.24
CA ARG A 433 17.04 24.74 39.59
C ARG A 433 16.70 23.72 40.68
N GLU A 434 17.41 22.60 40.73
CA GLU A 434 17.36 21.61 41.83
C GLU A 434 18.08 22.09 43.12
N GLY A 435 18.66 23.30 43.13
CA GLY A 435 19.42 23.84 44.27
C GLY A 435 20.84 23.27 44.44
N LYS A 436 21.31 22.44 43.51
CA LYS A 436 22.57 21.69 43.58
C LYS A 436 23.75 22.47 42.99
N TYR A 437 23.92 23.72 43.44
CA TYR A 437 24.90 24.68 42.89
C TYR A 437 26.34 24.15 42.84
N ASN A 438 26.82 23.50 43.92
CA ASN A 438 28.18 22.97 43.95
C ASN A 438 28.38 21.83 42.94
N ALA A 439 27.42 20.89 42.86
CA ALA A 439 27.48 19.79 41.89
C ALA A 439 27.45 20.31 40.43
N ALA A 440 26.68 21.37 40.15
CA ALA A 440 26.66 22.03 38.84
C ALA A 440 28.02 22.65 38.49
N ILE A 441 28.69 23.26 39.46
CA ILE A 441 30.06 23.83 39.33
C ILE A 441 31.08 22.71 39.05
N ASP A 442 31.12 21.67 39.90
CA ASP A 442 32.07 20.55 39.77
C ASP A 442 31.91 19.80 38.44
N TYR A 443 30.66 19.65 37.99
CA TYR A 443 30.31 19.07 36.70
C TYR A 443 30.86 19.90 35.53
N LEU A 444 30.59 21.21 35.49
CA LEU A 444 31.09 22.09 34.43
C LEU A 444 32.61 22.24 34.46
N LEU A 445 33.25 22.26 35.64
CA LEU A 445 34.70 22.31 35.78
C LEU A 445 35.40 21.18 35.03
N ASN A 446 34.80 19.97 35.01
CA ASN A 446 35.37 18.84 34.28
C ASN A 446 35.20 18.97 32.76
N ILE A 447 34.09 19.56 32.28
CA ILE A 447 33.85 19.81 30.86
C ILE A 447 34.73 20.95 30.32
N VAL A 448 34.88 22.05 31.07
CA VAL A 448 35.65 23.25 30.65
C VAL A 448 37.13 22.95 30.38
N LYS A 449 37.71 21.96 31.08
CA LYS A 449 39.11 21.50 30.90
C LYS A 449 39.41 20.97 29.50
N THR A 450 38.42 20.34 28.84
CA THR A 450 38.62 19.65 27.55
C THR A 450 37.82 20.26 26.41
N ALA A 451 36.63 20.81 26.69
CA ALA A 451 35.80 21.44 25.68
C ALA A 451 36.34 22.82 25.28
N LYS A 452 36.46 23.07 23.97
CA LYS A 452 36.76 24.41 23.41
C LYS A 452 35.54 25.34 23.35
N ASP A 453 34.33 24.80 23.51
CA ASP A 453 33.09 25.58 23.51
C ASP A 453 33.07 26.61 24.66
N TYR A 454 32.48 27.78 24.41
CA TYR A 454 32.38 28.85 25.41
C TYR A 454 31.27 28.59 26.44
N ARG A 455 30.19 27.89 26.04
CA ARG A 455 28.95 27.79 26.84
C ARG A 455 29.14 27.15 28.22
N PRO A 456 29.95 26.08 28.40
CA PRO A 456 30.25 25.55 29.73
C PRO A 456 30.96 26.57 30.63
N ALA A 457 31.88 27.38 30.08
CA ALA A 457 32.61 28.40 30.84
C ALA A 457 31.71 29.61 31.16
N ALA A 458 30.87 30.05 30.23
CA ALA A 458 29.90 31.13 30.45
C ALA A 458 28.92 30.77 31.58
N LYS A 459 28.32 29.56 31.52
CA LYS A 459 27.40 29.07 32.56
C LYS A 459 28.10 28.89 33.91
N LEU A 460 29.37 28.50 33.91
CA LEU A 460 30.16 28.39 35.13
C LEU A 460 30.42 29.77 35.75
N GLY A 461 30.72 30.79 34.94
CA GLY A 461 30.80 32.19 35.37
C GLY A 461 29.50 32.68 36.01
N ASP A 462 28.35 32.38 35.40
CA ASP A 462 27.02 32.70 35.95
C ASP A 462 26.79 32.07 37.34
N LEU A 463 27.18 30.79 37.51
CA LEU A 463 27.04 30.08 38.80
C LEU A 463 27.92 30.68 39.91
N TYR A 464 29.18 31.00 39.61
CA TYR A 464 30.05 31.68 40.58
C TYR A 464 29.54 33.09 40.92
N TYR A 465 29.05 33.84 39.92
CA TYR A 465 28.49 35.18 40.15
C TYR A 465 27.26 35.14 41.06
N LYS A 466 26.35 34.18 40.84
CA LYS A 466 25.18 33.94 41.72
C LYS A 466 25.55 33.54 43.14
N LYS A 467 26.69 32.86 43.34
CA LYS A 467 27.24 32.56 44.68
C LYS A 467 27.98 33.74 45.33
N GLY A 468 28.11 34.88 44.66
CA GLY A 468 28.85 36.05 45.14
C GLY A 468 30.37 35.98 44.92
N ASP A 469 30.89 34.90 44.35
CA ASP A 469 32.32 34.78 44.02
C ASP A 469 32.62 35.50 42.70
N LYS A 470 32.87 36.80 42.81
CA LYS A 470 33.23 37.67 41.67
C LYS A 470 34.56 37.27 41.03
N SER A 471 35.49 36.65 41.78
CA SER A 471 36.81 36.25 41.27
C SER A 471 36.70 34.99 40.40
N GLY A 472 35.99 33.97 40.90
CA GLY A 472 35.62 32.79 40.13
C GLY A 472 34.77 33.14 38.91
N ALA A 473 33.79 34.02 39.06
CA ALA A 473 32.97 34.50 37.95
C ALA A 473 33.81 35.14 36.85
N LEU A 474 34.66 36.11 37.21
CA LEU A 474 35.57 36.80 36.29
C LEU A 474 36.48 35.83 35.54
N LYS A 475 37.08 34.86 36.24
CA LYS A 475 37.95 33.84 35.62
C LYS A 475 37.23 33.10 34.50
N TYR A 476 36.00 32.63 34.72
CA TYR A 476 35.28 31.84 33.73
C TYR A 476 34.60 32.67 32.64
N TYR A 477 34.18 33.91 32.94
CA TYR A 477 33.76 34.86 31.90
C TYR A 477 34.91 35.24 30.97
N VAL A 478 36.13 35.44 31.47
CA VAL A 478 37.33 35.65 30.64
C VAL A 478 37.59 34.45 29.72
N ILE A 479 37.54 33.22 30.25
CA ILE A 479 37.70 32.00 29.44
C ILE A 479 36.63 31.89 28.34
N ALA A 480 35.37 32.25 28.64
CA ALA A 480 34.30 32.25 27.66
C ALA A 480 34.45 33.38 26.61
N ALA A 481 34.86 34.57 27.04
CA ALA A 481 35.16 35.72 26.18
C ALA A 481 36.29 35.42 25.17
N ASP A 482 37.38 34.79 25.64
CA ASP A 482 38.50 34.39 24.78
C ASP A 482 38.12 33.26 23.80
N ARG A 483 37.14 32.43 24.17
CA ARG A 483 36.48 31.46 23.27
C ARG A 483 35.44 32.10 22.35
N GLY A 484 35.22 33.41 22.44
CA GLY A 484 34.43 34.22 21.50
C GLY A 484 33.04 34.65 21.96
N ASP A 485 32.68 34.45 23.23
CA ASP A 485 31.38 34.88 23.75
C ASP A 485 31.30 36.39 24.03
N GLY A 486 30.45 37.10 23.29
CA GLY A 486 30.22 38.54 23.49
C GLY A 486 29.57 38.86 24.83
N LEU A 487 28.67 38.01 25.33
CA LEU A 487 27.96 38.25 26.58
C LEU A 487 28.87 38.07 27.81
N SER A 488 29.72 37.04 27.83
CA SER A 488 30.76 36.89 28.85
C SER A 488 31.83 37.98 28.75
N SER A 489 32.12 38.49 27.54
CA SER A 489 33.00 39.66 27.37
C SER A 489 32.41 40.89 28.07
N LEU A 490 31.10 41.15 27.89
CA LEU A 490 30.39 42.21 28.61
C LEU A 490 30.48 42.01 30.14
N LYS A 491 30.11 40.82 30.64
CA LYS A 491 30.10 40.52 32.08
C LYS A 491 31.48 40.62 32.73
N ALA A 492 32.54 40.22 32.02
CA ALA A 492 33.92 40.45 32.46
C ALA A 492 34.25 41.96 32.52
N GLY A 493 33.83 42.73 31.52
CA GLY A 493 33.96 44.19 31.49
C GLY A 493 33.28 44.88 32.67
N ASP A 494 32.04 44.48 32.99
CA ASP A 494 31.29 45.01 34.15
C ASP A 494 32.00 44.71 35.48
N ILE A 495 32.54 43.50 35.67
CA ILE A 495 33.31 43.17 36.87
C ILE A 495 34.59 44.01 36.94
N PHE A 496 35.36 44.15 35.84
CA PHE A 496 36.55 44.99 35.83
C PHE A 496 36.23 46.46 36.12
N TYR A 497 35.11 46.99 35.61
CA TYR A 497 34.64 48.35 35.89
C TYR A 497 34.34 48.52 37.39
N ILE A 498 33.60 47.59 38.00
CA ILE A 498 33.27 47.61 39.44
C ILE A 498 34.53 47.46 40.32
N SER A 499 35.55 46.75 39.83
CA SER A 499 36.87 46.63 40.46
C SER A 499 37.82 47.82 40.17
N ASN A 500 37.35 48.89 39.53
CA ASN A 500 38.11 50.08 39.11
C ASN A 500 39.26 49.81 38.12
N ASP A 501 39.33 48.62 37.50
CA ASP A 501 40.27 48.32 36.42
C ASP A 501 39.69 48.77 35.07
N TYR A 502 39.60 50.10 34.91
CA TYR A 502 38.98 50.71 33.73
C TYR A 502 39.72 50.38 32.42
N ALA A 503 41.02 50.07 32.50
CA ALA A 503 41.82 49.63 31.36
C ALA A 503 41.34 48.26 30.84
N LYS A 504 41.18 47.26 31.72
CA LYS A 504 40.60 45.98 31.34
C LYS A 504 39.11 46.09 31.02
N ALA A 505 38.34 46.90 31.74
CA ALA A 505 36.92 47.13 31.43
C ALA A 505 36.73 47.59 29.98
N LYS A 506 37.47 48.63 29.56
CA LYS A 506 37.49 49.12 28.17
C LYS A 506 37.86 48.03 27.16
N LEU A 507 38.88 47.22 27.44
CA LEU A 507 39.30 46.10 26.59
C LEU A 507 38.19 45.05 26.42
N TYR A 508 37.52 44.66 27.52
CA TYR A 508 36.49 43.63 27.50
C TYR A 508 35.17 44.11 26.90
N TYR A 509 34.78 45.38 27.10
CA TYR A 509 33.68 45.96 26.33
C TYR A 509 34.00 46.06 24.83
N LYS A 510 35.24 46.37 24.44
CA LYS A 510 35.64 46.31 23.01
C LYS A 510 35.54 44.88 22.46
N LYS A 511 36.07 43.87 23.17
CA LYS A 511 35.87 42.45 22.83
C LYS A 511 34.39 42.09 22.68
N ALA A 512 33.52 42.64 23.53
CA ALA A 512 32.08 42.40 23.48
C ALA A 512 31.44 42.98 22.20
N LEU A 513 31.84 44.18 21.77
CA LEU A 513 31.38 44.81 20.50
C LEU A 513 31.93 44.11 19.25
N ASP A 514 33.09 43.47 19.34
CA ASP A 514 33.71 42.73 18.25
C ASP A 514 33.15 41.29 18.11
N ARG A 515 32.05 40.97 18.82
CA ARG A 515 31.37 39.67 18.84
C ARG A 515 29.86 39.84 18.72
N ASP A 516 29.17 38.79 18.28
CA ASP A 516 27.71 38.79 18.11
C ASP A 516 26.97 38.75 19.46
N ILE A 517 26.42 39.90 19.88
CA ILE A 517 25.54 40.02 21.06
C ILE A 517 24.10 40.12 20.57
N LYS A 518 23.35 39.01 20.73
CA LYS A 518 21.97 38.89 20.23
C LYS A 518 20.92 39.60 21.07
N ASP A 519 21.19 39.87 22.35
CA ASP A 519 20.28 40.61 23.22
C ASP A 519 20.45 42.12 23.01
N PRO A 520 19.42 42.85 22.50
CA PRO A 520 19.55 44.27 22.19
C PRO A 520 19.86 45.12 23.42
N LYS A 521 19.38 44.74 24.61
CA LYS A 521 19.63 45.49 25.85
C LYS A 521 21.09 45.37 26.29
N SER A 522 21.65 44.16 26.24
CA SER A 522 23.07 43.92 26.48
C SER A 522 23.94 44.67 25.47
N LEU A 523 23.58 44.67 24.18
CA LEU A 523 24.32 45.42 23.16
C LEU A 523 24.27 46.93 23.40
N GLN A 524 23.10 47.48 23.73
CA GLN A 524 22.93 48.90 24.11
C GLN A 524 23.78 49.26 25.34
N TRP A 525 23.82 48.39 26.34
CA TRP A 525 24.63 48.57 27.55
C TRP A 525 26.13 48.58 27.24
N VAL A 526 26.64 47.69 26.39
CA VAL A 526 28.05 47.72 25.95
C VAL A 526 28.36 49.02 25.20
N TYR A 527 27.48 49.48 24.30
CA TYR A 527 27.67 50.75 23.60
C TYR A 527 27.78 51.93 24.58
N TYR A 528 26.90 51.98 25.59
CA TYR A 528 26.95 53.01 26.64
C TYR A 528 28.25 52.94 27.43
N GLN A 529 28.62 51.77 27.97
CA GLN A 529 29.81 51.63 28.81
C GLN A 529 31.11 51.90 28.04
N TYR A 530 31.21 51.43 26.80
CA TYR A 530 32.39 51.69 25.97
C TYR A 530 32.48 53.18 25.57
N GLY A 531 31.38 53.78 25.11
CA GLY A 531 31.34 55.22 24.76
C GLY A 531 31.63 56.13 25.96
N LYS A 532 31.16 55.76 27.15
CA LYS A 532 31.47 56.43 28.42
C LYS A 532 32.97 56.38 28.73
N LEU A 533 33.56 55.18 28.80
CA LEU A 533 34.98 54.99 29.14
C LEU A 533 35.96 55.54 28.10
N THR A 534 35.58 55.55 26.82
CA THR A 534 36.45 56.04 25.73
C THR A 534 36.26 57.51 25.39
N LYS A 535 35.26 58.18 25.99
CA LYS A 535 34.77 59.50 25.56
C LYS A 535 34.45 59.54 24.05
N ASN A 536 33.83 58.49 23.53
CA ASN A 536 33.45 58.38 22.11
C ASN A 536 31.93 58.47 21.95
N ASP A 537 31.48 59.58 21.36
CA ASP A 537 30.07 59.90 21.21
C ASP A 537 29.37 59.12 20.08
N GLU A 538 30.10 58.49 19.15
CA GLU A 538 29.50 57.59 18.15
C GLU A 538 28.88 56.36 18.83
N TYR A 539 29.58 55.79 19.81
CA TYR A 539 29.06 54.68 20.60
C TYR A 539 27.95 55.12 21.56
N LEU A 540 28.04 56.33 22.14
CA LEU A 540 26.93 56.88 22.93
C LEU A 540 25.67 57.10 22.07
N LYS A 541 25.79 57.61 20.83
CA LYS A 541 24.66 57.73 19.90
C LYS A 541 24.02 56.38 19.55
N LYS A 542 24.80 55.31 19.40
CA LYS A 542 24.29 53.93 19.25
C LYS A 542 23.57 53.42 20.50
N ALA A 543 23.99 53.85 21.69
CA ALA A 543 23.24 53.57 22.93
C ALA A 543 21.94 54.37 23.01
N VAL A 544 21.92 55.63 22.56
CA VAL A 544 20.72 56.48 22.51
C VAL A 544 19.63 55.84 21.63
N SER A 545 19.99 55.25 20.47
CA SER A 545 19.00 54.65 19.56
C SER A 545 18.22 53.44 20.14
N GLY A 546 18.67 52.86 21.26
CA GLY A 546 17.94 51.78 21.94
C GLY A 546 16.81 52.24 22.89
N GLY A 547 16.73 53.53 23.21
CA GLY A 547 15.70 54.09 24.11
C GLY A 547 15.87 53.75 25.60
N GLY A 548 14.92 54.20 26.43
CA GLY A 548 14.91 53.97 27.89
C GLY A 548 16.04 54.65 28.67
N ASP A 549 16.23 54.25 29.93
CA ASP A 549 17.12 54.93 30.88
C ASP A 549 18.59 55.00 30.40
N VAL A 550 19.05 53.95 29.72
CA VAL A 550 20.41 53.89 29.14
C VAL A 550 20.59 54.92 28.03
N ALA A 551 19.55 55.17 27.22
CA ALA A 551 19.56 56.22 26.21
C ALA A 551 19.56 57.63 26.85
N THR A 552 18.75 57.84 27.89
CA THR A 552 18.72 59.11 28.64
C THR A 552 20.10 59.41 29.26
N ALA A 553 20.72 58.43 29.90
CA ALA A 553 22.06 58.56 30.47
C ALA A 553 23.15 58.78 29.40
N ALA A 554 23.03 58.13 28.23
CA ALA A 554 23.93 58.37 27.10
C ALA A 554 23.81 59.79 26.54
N SER A 555 22.58 60.30 26.39
CA SER A 555 22.31 61.67 25.93
C SER A 555 22.87 62.73 26.88
N ALA A 556 22.70 62.56 28.19
CA ALA A 556 23.26 63.46 29.20
C ALA A 556 24.80 63.56 29.08
N LEU A 557 25.48 62.42 28.96
CA LEU A 557 26.95 62.39 28.78
C LEU A 557 27.45 63.01 27.47
N ILE A 558 26.62 63.09 26.42
CA ILE A 558 26.96 63.83 25.19
C ILE A 558 26.78 65.33 25.44
N LEU A 559 25.68 65.74 26.09
CA LEU A 559 25.38 67.15 26.37
C LEU A 559 26.39 67.78 27.35
N GLU A 560 26.91 67.04 28.33
CA GLU A 560 27.97 67.51 29.25
C GLU A 560 29.34 67.75 28.58
N ARG A 561 29.50 67.40 27.30
CA ARG A 561 30.78 67.45 26.56
C ARG A 561 30.81 68.47 25.42
N ASN A 562 29.66 69.07 25.09
CA ASN A 562 29.50 70.07 24.04
C ASN A 562 29.15 71.42 24.67
#